data_AF-A0A060BNH7-F1
#
_entry.id   AF-A0A060BNH7-F1
#
_cell.length_a   1.000
_cell.length_b   1.000
_cell.length_c   1.000
_cell.angle_alpha   90.00
_cell.angle_beta   90.00
_cell.angle_gamma   90.00
#
_symmetry.space_group_name_H-M   'P 1'
#
loop_
_entity.id
_entity.type
_entity.pdbx_description
1 polymer ?
#
loop_
_entity_poly.entity_id
_entity_poly.type
_entity_poly.pdbx_seq_one_letter_code
_entity_poly.pdbx_strand_id
1 'polypeptide(L)'
;MLLIKKYQHPILKKYGEMAKEVGGHGGMDFVMDSRLVYCLQNGLPLDMDVYDLAEWCCLAELGEISMDNGCAAVAFSRFLRGVNGT
;
A
#
# COMPACT_ATOMS: atom_id res chain seq x y z
N MET A 1 13.26 -16.21 13.33
CA MET A 1 11.89 -16.67 13.65
C MET A 1 11.27 -16.01 14.88
N LEU A 2 11.98 -15.83 16.01
CA LEU A 2 11.42 -15.24 17.25
C LEU A 2 10.82 -13.84 17.07
N LEU A 3 11.47 -12.95 16.31
CA LEU A 3 10.97 -11.60 16.05
C LEU A 3 9.67 -11.59 15.23
N ILE A 4 9.58 -12.41 14.19
CA ILE A 4 8.38 -12.54 13.34
C ILE A 4 7.19 -12.96 14.21
N LYS A 5 7.38 -13.95 15.09
CA LYS A 5 6.32 -14.41 16.00
C LYS A 5 5.95 -13.34 17.03
N LYS A 6 6.94 -12.63 17.58
CA LYS A 6 6.73 -11.58 18.59
C LYS A 6 5.94 -10.39 18.02
N TYR A 7 6.22 -9.98 16.79
CA TYR A 7 5.67 -8.79 16.15
C TYR A 7 4.69 -9.10 15.01
N GLN A 8 4.13 -10.31 14.98
CA GLN A 8 3.21 -10.71 13.93
C GLN A 8 1.96 -9.82 13.92
N HIS A 9 1.67 -9.21 12.77
CA HIS A 9 0.52 -8.32 12.61
C HIS A 9 -0.80 -9.05 12.90
N PRO A 10 -1.79 -8.42 13.58
CA PRO A 10 -3.07 -9.05 13.90
C PRO A 10 -3.84 -9.59 12.68
N ILE A 11 -3.79 -8.89 11.54
CA ILE A 11 -4.39 -9.37 10.29
C ILE A 11 -3.76 -10.71 9.86
N LEU A 12 -2.44 -10.84 9.97
CA LEU A 12 -1.74 -12.10 9.63
C LEU A 12 -1.99 -13.20 10.66
N LYS A 13 -2.31 -12.87 11.91
CA LYS A 13 -2.78 -13.88 12.89
C LYS A 13 -4.17 -14.40 12.53
N LYS A 14 -5.04 -13.54 11.99
CA LYS A 14 -6.41 -13.89 11.60
C LYS A 14 -6.48 -14.63 10.26
N TYR A 15 -5.72 -14.16 9.27
CA TYR A 15 -5.83 -14.64 7.88
C TYR A 15 -4.59 -15.37 7.38
N GLY A 16 -3.45 -15.34 8.08
CA GLY A 16 -2.16 -15.74 7.50
C GLY A 16 -2.06 -17.20 7.05
N GLU A 17 -2.67 -18.15 7.77
CA GLU A 17 -2.67 -19.55 7.33
C GLU A 17 -3.61 -19.78 6.16
N MET A 18 -4.82 -19.21 6.19
CA MET A 18 -5.77 -19.23 5.06
C MET A 18 -5.16 -18.56 3.81
N ALA A 19 -4.47 -17.45 3.99
CA ALA A 19 -3.81 -16.71 2.94
C ALA A 19 -2.74 -17.56 2.23
N LYS A 20 -1.93 -18.30 2.99
CA LYS A 20 -0.94 -19.21 2.42
C LYS A 20 -1.58 -20.36 1.65
N GLU A 21 -2.70 -20.88 2.15
CA GLU A 21 -3.42 -22.00 1.52
C GLU A 21 -4.05 -21.58 0.19
N VAL A 22 -4.72 -20.42 0.16
CA VAL A 22 -5.31 -19.86 -1.07
C VAL A 22 -4.21 -19.47 -2.08
N GLY A 23 -3.08 -18.96 -1.59
CA GLY A 23 -1.93 -18.61 -2.43
C GLY A 23 -1.98 -17.17 -2.97
N GLY A 24 -1.22 -16.92 -4.04
CA GLY A 24 -0.95 -15.58 -4.58
C GLY A 24 0.23 -14.90 -3.88
N HIS A 25 1.40 -14.91 -4.54
CA HIS A 25 2.68 -14.38 -4.01
C HIS A 25 2.98 -14.77 -2.54
N GLY A 26 2.68 -16.01 -2.15
CA GLY A 26 2.87 -16.51 -0.77
C GLY A 26 1.73 -16.17 0.21
N GLY A 27 0.61 -15.66 -0.29
CA GLY A 27 -0.61 -15.33 0.44
C GLY A 27 -0.87 -13.83 0.61
N MET A 28 0.05 -12.96 0.19
CA MET A 28 -0.14 -11.51 0.36
C MET A 28 -1.31 -10.98 -0.48
N ASP A 29 -1.52 -11.53 -1.68
CA ASP A 29 -2.60 -11.12 -2.58
C ASP A 29 -3.97 -11.36 -1.90
N PHE A 30 -4.12 -12.54 -1.29
CA PHE A 30 -5.34 -12.86 -0.54
C PHE A 30 -5.60 -11.88 0.60
N VAL A 31 -4.56 -11.48 1.34
CA VAL A 31 -4.70 -10.51 2.44
C VAL A 31 -5.12 -9.14 1.91
N MET A 32 -4.52 -8.70 0.81
CA MET A 32 -4.85 -7.44 0.14
C MET A 32 -6.32 -7.43 -0.31
N ASP A 33 -6.73 -8.42 -1.09
CA ASP A 33 -8.10 -8.51 -1.61
C ASP A 33 -9.14 -8.66 -0.50
N SER A 34 -8.84 -9.48 0.53
CA SER A 34 -9.70 -9.64 1.69
C SER A 34 -9.93 -8.34 2.44
N ARG A 35 -8.89 -7.50 2.57
CA ARG A 35 -9.00 -6.19 3.21
C ARG A 35 -9.81 -5.21 2.38
N LEU A 36 -9.57 -5.17 1.07
CA LEU A 36 -10.36 -4.36 0.13
C LEU A 36 -11.85 -4.71 0.24
N VAL A 37 -12.20 -5.99 0.09
CA VAL A 37 -13.59 -6.46 0.16
C VAL A 37 -14.21 -6.15 1.53
N TYR A 38 -13.47 -6.37 2.62
CA TYR A 38 -13.96 -6.07 3.97
C TYR A 38 -14.29 -4.59 4.14
N CYS A 39 -13.42 -3.68 3.69
CA CYS A 39 -13.70 -2.25 3.79
C CYS A 39 -14.92 -1.85 2.98
N LEU A 40 -15.08 -2.38 1.76
CA LEU A 40 -16.24 -2.13 0.91
C LEU A 40 -17.55 -2.65 1.54
N GLN A 41 -17.54 -3.85 2.11
CA GLN A 41 -18.70 -4.44 2.78
C GLN A 41 -19.14 -3.67 4.04
N ASN A 42 -18.21 -2.99 4.70
CA ASN A 42 -18.46 -2.31 5.98
C ASN A 42 -18.47 -0.78 5.88
N GLY A 43 -18.31 -0.21 4.68
CA GLY A 43 -18.25 1.24 4.48
C GLY A 43 -17.05 1.90 5.18
N LEU A 44 -15.93 1.19 5.29
CA LEU A 44 -14.71 1.70 5.92
C LEU A 44 -13.79 2.36 4.88
N PRO A 45 -12.93 3.32 5.28
CA PRO A 45 -11.84 3.78 4.42
C PRO A 45 -10.94 2.60 4.01
N LEU A 46 -10.36 2.69 2.82
CA LEU A 46 -9.37 1.71 2.36
C LEU A 46 -8.06 1.86 3.14
N ASP A 47 -7.32 0.77 3.27
CA ASP A 47 -6.00 0.79 3.92
C ASP A 47 -4.95 1.59 3.12
N MET A 48 -5.18 1.74 1.82
CA MET A 48 -4.42 2.58 0.89
C MET A 48 -5.44 3.32 0.02
N ASP A 49 -5.39 4.65 -0.01
CA ASP A 49 -6.37 5.47 -0.72
C ASP A 49 -5.86 5.95 -2.10
N VAL A 50 -6.65 6.81 -2.76
CA VAL A 50 -6.33 7.31 -4.09
C VAL A 50 -5.11 8.25 -4.10
N TYR A 51 -4.82 8.92 -2.98
CA TYR A 51 -3.69 9.80 -2.84
C TYR A 51 -2.40 9.01 -2.60
N ASP A 52 -2.45 7.95 -1.79
CA ASP A 52 -1.34 7.00 -1.66
C ASP A 52 -0.95 6.43 -3.04
N LEU A 53 -1.95 6.03 -3.83
CA LEU A 53 -1.73 5.54 -5.19
C LEU A 53 -1.10 6.61 -6.08
N ALA A 54 -1.60 7.85 -6.05
CA ALA A 54 -1.06 8.94 -6.86
C ALA A 54 0.40 9.25 -6.50
N GLU A 55 0.75 9.23 -5.22
CA GLU A 55 2.11 9.44 -4.72
C GLU A 55 3.07 8.33 -5.19
N TRP A 56 2.63 7.07 -5.20
CA TRP A 56 3.46 5.97 -5.67
C TRP A 56 3.58 5.94 -7.19
N CYS A 57 2.48 6.19 -7.91
CA CYS A 57 2.49 6.15 -9.38
C CYS A 57 3.28 7.29 -10.01
N CYS A 58 3.31 8.48 -9.41
CA CYS A 58 4.07 9.60 -9.97
C CYS A 58 5.59 9.38 -9.96
N LEU A 59 6.10 8.44 -9.15
CA LEU A 59 7.54 8.14 -9.09
C LEU A 59 8.14 7.73 -10.43
N ALA A 60 7.38 7.02 -11.28
CA ALA A 60 7.88 6.61 -12.59
C ALA A 60 8.21 7.82 -13.48
N GLU A 61 7.26 8.75 -13.60
CA GLU A 61 7.40 9.97 -14.40
C GLU A 61 8.41 10.95 -13.78
N LEU A 62 8.34 11.19 -12.47
CA LEU A 62 9.30 12.05 -11.78
C LEU A 62 10.73 11.48 -11.84
N GLY A 63 10.86 10.15 -11.82
CA GLY A 63 12.13 9.45 -12.00
C GLY A 63 12.71 9.66 -13.39
N GLU A 64 11.89 9.56 -14.44
CA GLU A 64 12.28 9.87 -15.81
C GLU A 64 12.76 11.32 -15.94
N ILE A 65 11.99 12.28 -15.44
CA ILE A 65 12.37 13.71 -15.43
C ILE A 65 13.71 13.91 -14.70
N SER A 66 13.92 13.25 -13.56
CA SER A 66 15.19 13.35 -12.82
C SER A 66 16.37 12.83 -13.64
N MET A 67 16.23 11.66 -14.27
CA MET A 67 17.29 11.05 -15.08
C MET A 67 17.67 11.93 -16.28
N ASP A 68 16.68 12.51 -16.95
CA ASP A 68 16.90 13.42 -18.08
C ASP A 68 17.58 14.74 -17.67
N ASN A 69 17.52 15.10 -16.39
CA ASN A 69 18.11 16.31 -15.82
C ASN A 69 19.35 16.01 -14.97
N GLY A 70 20.11 14.97 -15.31
CA GLY A 70 21.38 14.64 -14.62
C GLY A 70 21.17 14.19 -13.17
N CYS A 71 20.09 13.47 -12.92
CA CYS A 71 19.67 13.01 -11.59
C CYS A 71 19.39 14.16 -10.61
N ALA A 72 18.98 15.33 -11.12
CA ALA A 72 18.57 16.45 -10.29
C ALA A 72 17.31 16.11 -9.49
N ALA A 73 17.19 16.69 -8.29
CA ALA A 73 15.98 16.57 -7.48
C ALA A 73 14.77 17.18 -8.20
N VAL A 74 13.65 16.45 -8.21
CA VAL A 74 12.37 16.88 -8.80
C VAL A 74 11.34 17.04 -7.68
N ALA A 75 10.56 18.11 -7.73
CA ALA A 75 9.53 18.36 -6.72
C ALA A 75 8.38 17.35 -6.82
N PHE A 76 7.94 16.86 -5.67
CA PHE A 76 6.77 16.00 -5.56
C PHE A 76 5.47 16.81 -5.64
N SER A 77 4.49 16.28 -6.38
CA SER A 77 3.15 16.84 -6.42
C SER A 77 2.41 16.58 -5.10
N ARG A 78 1.78 17.63 -4.54
CA ARG A 78 0.91 17.48 -3.37
C ARG A 78 -0.49 17.06 -3.83
N PHE A 79 -0.81 15.77 -3.71
CA PHE A 79 -2.10 15.22 -4.17
C PHE A 79 -3.25 15.39 -3.17
N LEU A 80 -2.95 15.49 -1.87
CA LEU A 80 -3.92 15.65 -0.75
C LEU A 80 -4.70 16.98 -0.73
N ARG A 81 -4.67 17.81 -1.78
CA ARG A 81 -5.27 19.16 -1.77
C ARG A 81 -6.78 19.10 -1.46
N GLY A 82 -7.16 19.47 -0.22
CA GLY A 82 -8.56 19.57 0.24
C GLY A 82 -8.93 18.68 1.43
N VAL A 83 -8.07 17.74 1.84
CA VAL A 83 -8.22 17.01 3.10
C VAL A 83 -7.46 17.79 4.18
N ASN A 84 -8.16 18.52 5.04
CA ASN A 84 -7.51 19.34 6.06
C ASN A 84 -6.69 18.49 7.05
N GLY A 85 -5.37 18.71 7.08
CA GLY A 85 -4.46 18.19 8.10
C GLY A 85 -2.98 18.30 7.71
N THR A 86 -2.47 19.54 7.59
CA THR A 86 -1.12 19.97 7.12
C THR A 86 -0.89 20.01 5.61
#